data_AF-A0A3M1MA62-F1
#
_entry.id   AF-A0A3M1MA62-F1
#
_cell.length_a   1.000
_cell.length_b   1.000
_cell.length_c   1.000
_cell.angle_alpha   90.00
_cell.angle_beta   90.00
_cell.angle_gamma   90.00
#
_symmetry.space_group_name_H-M   'P 1'
#
loop_
_entity.id
_entity.type
_entity.pdbx_description
1 polymer ?
#
loop_
_entity_poly.entity_id
_entity_poly.type
_entity_poly.pdbx_seq_one_letter_code
_entity_poly.pdbx_strand_id
1 'polypeptide(L)' 'MIPAVSLIVFSALSGLGFGMMVWLGLGYGPQLGWHVFLACALALGAAAGGLVASLWHLGSPARARFALSQWRSSW' A
#
# COMPACT_ATOMS: atom_id res chain seq x y z
N MET A 1 -2.46 -24.58 0.25
CA MET A 1 -1.49 -23.47 0.24
C MET A 1 -1.76 -22.61 1.46
N ILE A 2 -0.76 -22.37 2.32
CA ILE A 2 -0.92 -21.47 3.46
C ILE A 2 -0.47 -20.08 2.99
N PRO A 3 -1.32 -19.04 3.06
CA PRO A 3 -0.94 -17.71 2.60
C PRO A 3 0.24 -17.17 3.40
N ALA A 4 1.22 -16.58 2.71
CA ALA A 4 2.33 -15.92 3.38
C ALA A 4 1.79 -14.75 4.22
N VAL A 5 2.26 -14.62 5.47
CA VAL A 5 1.83 -13.55 6.39
C VAL A 5 2.05 -12.17 5.78
N SER A 6 3.14 -11.99 5.02
CA SER A 6 3.42 -10.74 4.31
C SER A 6 2.36 -10.36 3.28
N LEU A 7 1.67 -11.33 2.66
CA LEU A 7 0.55 -11.06 1.75
C LEU A 7 -0.69 -10.59 2.51
N ILE A 8 -0.95 -11.15 3.69
CA ILE A 8 -2.05 -10.69 4.56
C ILE A 8 -1.79 -9.26 5.01
N VAL A 9 -0.56 -8.96 5.45
CA VAL A 9 -0.14 -7.61 5.84
C VAL A 9 -0.21 -6.64 4.66
N PHE A 10 0.27 -7.04 3.48
CA PHE A 10 0.17 -6.24 2.25
C PHE A 10 -1.27 -5.87 1.94
N SER A 11 -2.18 -6.86 1.88
CA SER A 11 -3.58 -6.63 1.53
C SER A 11 -4.29 -5.72 2.54
N ALA A 12 -4.05 -5.94 3.85
CA ALA A 12 -4.65 -5.12 4.90
C ALA A 12 -4.15 -3.66 4.86
N LEU A 13 -2.83 -3.46 4.82
CA LEU A 13 -2.23 -2.11 4.85
C LEU A 13 -2.46 -1.34 3.55
N SER A 14 -2.36 -1.99 2.38
CA SER A 14 -2.63 -1.33 1.10
C SER A 14 -4.11 -0.95 0.96
N GLY A 15 -5.03 -1.84 1.37
CA GLY A 15 -6.47 -1.54 1.41
C GLY A 15 -6.79 -0.36 2.33
N LEU A 16 -6.22 -0.34 3.54
CA LEU A 16 -6.37 0.79 4.46
C LEU A 16 -5.79 2.08 3.86
N GLY A 17 -4.56 2.05 3.34
CA GLY A 17 -3.87 3.22 2.81
C GLY A 17 -4.59 3.84 1.61
N PHE A 18 -4.87 3.05 0.58
CA PHE A 18 -5.59 3.53 -0.59
C PHE A 18 -7.03 3.92 -0.27
N GLY A 19 -7.71 3.17 0.61
CA GLY A 19 -9.04 3.54 1.11
C GLY A 19 -9.04 4.91 1.76
N MET A 20 -8.12 5.16 2.70
CA MET A 20 -7.97 6.47 3.34
C MET A 20 -7.68 7.58 2.33
N MET A 21 -6.82 7.34 1.32
CA MET A 21 -6.55 8.32 0.27
C MET A 21 -7.82 8.70 -0.51
N VAL A 22 -8.69 7.74 -0.82
CA VAL A 22 -9.97 8.01 -1.48
C VAL A 22 -10.86 8.90 -0.61
N TRP A 23 -11.05 8.55 0.66
CA TRP A 23 -11.88 9.35 1.58
C TRP A 23 -11.35 10.78 1.73
N LEU A 24 -10.04 10.93 1.95
CA LEU A 24 -9.39 12.24 2.07
C LEU A 24 -9.50 13.05 0.77
N GLY A 25 -9.30 12.43 -0.39
CA GLY A 25 -9.43 13.07 -1.70
C GLY A 25 -10.87 13.52 -2.02
N LEU A 26 -11.86 12.83 -1.45
CA LEU A 26 -13.28 13.22 -1.51
C LEU A 26 -13.68 14.27 -0.46
N GLY A 27 -12.76 14.72 0.39
CA GLY A 27 -13.02 15.71 1.43
C GLY A 27 -13.59 15.15 2.73
N TYR A 28 -13.64 13.82 2.87
CA TYR A 28 -14.02 13.16 4.12
C TYR A 28 -12.80 12.99 5.02
N GLY A 29 -12.79 13.70 6.15
CA GLY A 29 -11.71 13.66 7.13
C GLY A 29 -11.35 15.04 7.66
N PRO A 30 -10.22 15.18 8.34
CA PRO A 30 -9.72 16.48 8.77
C PRO A 30 -9.44 17.37 7.55
N GLN A 31 -9.89 18.62 7.59
CA GLN A 31 -9.75 19.57 6.47
C GLN A 31 -8.77 20.71 6.76
N LEU A 32 -8.41 20.96 8.02
CA LEU A 32 -7.45 21.98 8.40
C LEU A 32 -6.51 21.52 9.53
N GLY A 33 -5.35 22.18 9.59
CA GLY A 33 -4.35 22.02 10.63
C GLY A 33 -3.56 20.71 10.54
N TRP A 34 -2.85 20.41 11.63
CA TRP A 34 -1.91 19.29 11.71
C TRP A 34 -2.55 17.91 11.51
N HIS A 35 -3.86 17.77 11.78
CA HIS A 35 -4.60 16.52 11.58
C HIS A 35 -4.68 16.11 10.11
N VAL A 36 -4.74 17.06 9.17
CA VAL A 36 -4.70 16.76 7.72
C VAL A 36 -3.38 16.09 7.37
N PHE A 37 -2.28 16.68 7.87
CA PHE A 37 -0.94 16.14 7.65
C PHE A 37 -0.81 14.72 8.20
N LEU A 38 -1.29 14.47 9.43
CA LEU A 38 -1.30 13.13 10.00
C LEU A 38 -2.13 12.14 9.17
N ALA A 39 -3.33 12.53 8.74
CA ALA A 39 -4.21 11.66 7.98
C ALA A 39 -3.54 11.27 6.64
N CYS A 40 -2.93 12.23 5.95
CA CYS A 40 -2.15 11.99 4.74
C CYS A 40 -0.92 11.10 5.01
N ALA A 41 -0.18 11.37 6.09
CA ALA A 41 1.00 10.59 6.47
C ALA A 41 0.65 9.14 6.82
N LEU A 42 -0.48 8.90 7.51
CA LEU A 42 -1.00 7.56 7.80
C LEU A 42 -1.45 6.85 6.54
N ALA A 43 -2.19 7.52 5.65
CA ALA A 43 -2.65 6.95 4.39
C ALA A 43 -1.47 6.52 3.50
N LEU A 44 -0.50 7.43 3.30
CA LEU A 44 0.73 7.16 2.56
C LEU A 44 1.59 6.09 3.24
N GLY A 45 1.74 6.17 4.56
CA GLY A 45 2.52 5.22 5.35
C GLY A 45 1.95 3.80 5.28
N ALA A 46 0.62 3.66 5.33
CA ALA A 46 -0.04 2.37 5.16
C ALA A 46 0.10 1.82 3.73
N ALA A 47 -0.10 2.66 2.71
CA ALA A 47 0.09 2.25 1.31
C ALA A 47 1.54 1.82 1.01
N ALA A 48 2.52 2.62 1.45
CA ALA A 48 3.94 2.31 1.30
C ALA A 48 4.35 1.10 2.14
N GLY A 49 3.89 1.00 3.39
CA GLY A 49 4.15 -0.13 4.28
C GLY A 49 3.60 -1.44 3.73
N GLY A 50 2.40 -1.42 3.15
CA GLY A 50 1.85 -2.54 2.40
C GLY A 50 2.76 -2.91 1.23
N LEU A 51 3.12 -1.96 0.37
CA LEU A 51 3.99 -2.21 -0.78
C LEU A 51 5.33 -2.82 -0.37
N VAL A 52 5.96 -2.31 0.69
CA VAL A 52 7.20 -2.88 1.25
C VAL A 52 6.96 -4.30 1.76
N ALA A 53 5.81 -4.57 2.39
CA ALA A 53 5.49 -5.91 2.87
C ALA A 53 5.45 -6.97 1.74
N SER A 54 5.05 -6.57 0.53
CA SER A 54 5.05 -7.47 -0.64
C SER A 54 6.43 -8.02 -0.99
N LEU A 55 7.51 -7.30 -0.61
CA LEU A 55 8.89 -7.69 -0.94
C LEU A 55 9.37 -8.90 -0.14
N TRP A 56 8.85 -9.12 1.08
CA TRP A 56 9.32 -10.20 1.95
C TRP A 56 8.89 -11.61 1.51
N HIS A 57 7.97 -11.72 0.55
CA HIS A 57 7.58 -13.00 -0.05
C HIS A 57 8.35 -13.32 -1.36
N LEU A 58 9.15 -12.39 -1.88
CA LEU A 58 9.86 -12.61 -3.14
C LEU A 58 10.90 -13.72 -3.01
N GLY A 59 10.75 -14.79 -3.80
CA GLY A 59 11.78 -15.83 -3.91
C GLY A 59 13.09 -15.35 -4.54
N SER A 60 13.06 -14.24 -5.29
CA SER A 60 14.24 -13.59 -5.85
C SER A 60 14.10 -12.06 -5.79
N PRO A 61 14.59 -11.40 -4.73
CA PRO A 61 14.46 -9.96 -4.54
C PRO A 61 15.02 -9.13 -5.70
N ALA A 62 16.07 -9.63 -6.36
CA ALA A 62 16.69 -8.98 -7.52
C ALA A 62 15.71 -8.78 -8.70
N ARG A 63 14.64 -9.58 -8.78
CA ARG A 63 13.64 -9.47 -9.86
C ARG A 63 12.56 -8.42 -9.59
N ALA A 64 12.49 -7.84 -8.39
CA ALA A 64 11.50 -6.81 -8.05
C ALA A 64 11.52 -5.62 -9.03
N ARG A 65 12.73 -5.23 -9.50
CA ARG A 65 12.92 -4.16 -10.49
C ARG A 65 12.22 -4.42 -11.83
N PHE A 66 11.94 -5.67 -12.17
CA PHE A 66 11.27 -6.06 -13.41
C PHE A 66 9.75 -6.14 -13.26
N ALA A 67 9.19 -5.91 -12.06
CA ALA A 67 7.76 -6.05 -11.81
C ALA A 67 6.90 -5.20 -12.76
N LEU A 68 7.36 -4.00 -13.11
CA LEU A 68 6.65 -3.10 -14.01
C LEU A 68 6.80 -3.46 -15.50
N SER A 69 7.76 -4.32 -15.87
CA SER A 69 7.98 -4.69 -17.27
C SER A 69 6.90 -5.63 -17.83
N GLN A 70 6.19 -6.34 -16.96
CA GLN A 70 5.14 -7.31 -17.33
C GLN A 70 3.73 -6.82 -16.98
N TRP A 71 3.55 -5.51 -16.79
CA TRP A 71 2.29 -4.98 -16.29
C TRP A 71 1.08 -5.19 -17.23
N ARG A 72 1.29 -5.30 -18.54
CA ARG A 72 0.18 -5.51 -19.50
C ARG A 72 -0.41 -6.92 -19.47
N SER A 73 0.34 -7.91 -19.00
CA SER A 73 -0.05 -9.33 -19.01
C SER A 73 -0.34 -9.89 -17.62
N SER A 74 -0.26 -9.07 -16.57
CA SER A 74 -0.31 -9.50 -15.17
C SER A 74 -1.68 -9.35 -14.50
N TRP A 75 -2.77 -9.27 -15.28
CA TRP A 75 -4.13 -9.08 -14.76
C TRP A 75 -4.99 -10.30 -15.05
#